data_AF-A0A381XZQ9-F1
#
_entry.id   AF-A0A381XZQ9-F1
#
_cell.length_a   1.000
_cell.length_b   1.000
_cell.length_c   1.000
_cell.angle_alpha   90.00
_cell.angle_beta   90.00
_cell.angle_gamma   90.00
#
_symmetry.space_group_name_H-M   'P 1'
#
loop_
_entity.id
_entity.type
_entity.pdbx_description
1 polymer ?
#
loop_
_entity_poly.entity_id
_entity_poly.type
_entity_poly.pdbx_seq_one_letter_code
_entity_poly.pdbx_strand_id
1 'polypeptide(L)'
;MSDESNQVSISIFGQEYSVKAPADPEYIKKIGEYLDGKMREVQAGFTTTQSSTRIAILAAMNITDELFNSRQSTGTEDSEVEEKISTLIELIEETI
;
A
#
# COMPACT_ATOMS: atom_id res chain seq x y z
N MET A 1 -19.06 5.75 25.90
CA MET A 1 -18.71 6.96 25.13
C MET A 1 -18.67 6.53 23.68
N SER A 2 -19.39 7.25 22.83
CA SER A 2 -19.90 6.79 21.53
C SER A 2 -18.77 6.50 20.53
N ASP A 3 -18.80 5.32 19.92
CA ASP A 3 -18.02 5.00 18.73
C ASP A 3 -18.35 6.03 17.64
N GLU A 4 -17.48 7.02 17.46
CA GLU A 4 -17.60 8.03 16.41
C GLU A 4 -17.19 7.40 15.07
N SER A 5 -18.00 6.45 14.60
CA SER A 5 -17.83 5.84 13.29
C SER A 5 -18.25 6.85 12.23
N ASN A 6 -17.29 7.45 11.54
CA ASN A 6 -17.61 8.29 10.40
C ASN A 6 -18.05 7.38 9.23
N GLN A 7 -19.27 7.62 8.73
CA GLN A 7 -19.76 6.98 7.53
C GLN A 7 -19.32 7.81 6.32
N VAL A 8 -18.55 7.18 5.43
CA VAL A 8 -17.93 7.84 4.28
C VAL A 8 -18.42 7.15 3.02
N SER A 9 -18.89 7.93 2.04
CA SER A 9 -19.23 7.43 0.72
C SER A 9 -18.04 7.62 -0.22
N ILE A 10 -17.65 6.55 -0.91
CA ILE A 10 -16.57 6.54 -1.90
C ILE A 10 -17.05 5.88 -3.18
N SER A 11 -16.46 6.24 -4.31
CA SER A 11 -16.71 5.60 -5.60
C SER A 11 -15.44 4.88 -6.06
N ILE A 12 -15.54 3.58 -6.32
CA ILE A 12 -14.43 2.74 -6.80
C ILE A 12 -14.92 2.01 -8.04
N PHE A 13 -14.20 2.17 -9.14
CA PHE A 13 -14.47 1.51 -10.42
C PHE A 13 -15.91 1.72 -10.93
N GLY A 14 -16.44 2.93 -10.73
CA GLY A 14 -17.79 3.33 -11.10
C GLY A 14 -18.90 2.78 -10.19
N GLN A 15 -18.55 2.12 -9.08
CA GLN A 15 -19.48 1.63 -8.07
C GLN A 15 -19.37 2.47 -6.80
N GLU A 16 -20.50 2.87 -6.23
CA GLU A 16 -20.55 3.62 -4.97
C GLU A 16 -20.58 2.65 -3.78
N TYR A 17 -19.75 2.94 -2.78
CA TYR A 17 -19.65 2.19 -1.54
C TYR A 17 -19.80 3.14 -0.35
N SER A 18 -20.53 2.68 0.67
CA SER A 18 -20.61 3.35 1.96
C SER A 18 -19.80 2.58 2.99
N VAL A 19 -18.69 3.17 3.44
CA VAL A 19 -17.77 2.57 4.40
C VAL A 19 -17.98 3.21 5.76
N LYS A 20 -18.16 2.38 6.79
CA LYS A 20 -18.05 2.83 8.19
C LYS A 20 -16.67 2.46 8.69
N ALA A 21 -15.86 3.46 8.99
CA ALA A 21 -14.52 3.25 9.52
C ALA A 21 -14.26 4.24 10.67
N PRO A 22 -13.44 3.85 11.66
CA PRO A 22 -12.95 4.78 12.68
C PRO A 22 -11.87 5.73 12.15
N ALA A 23 -11.49 5.59 10.87
CA ALA A 23 -10.46 6.38 10.23
C ALA A 23 -11.00 7.69 9.65
N ASP A 24 -10.09 8.63 9.40
CA ASP A 24 -10.40 9.92 8.79
C ASP A 24 -11.08 9.75 7.41
N PRO A 25 -12.18 10.48 7.13
CA PRO A 25 -12.87 10.41 5.84
C PRO A 25 -12.00 10.69 4.61
N GLU A 26 -11.06 11.63 4.72
CA GLU A 26 -10.11 11.95 3.65
C GLU A 26 -9.15 10.80 3.40
N TYR A 27 -8.73 10.10 4.46
CA TYR A 27 -7.88 8.91 4.34
C TYR A 27 -8.61 7.76 3.65
N ILE A 28 -9.87 7.50 4.02
CA ILE A 28 -10.71 6.50 3.35
C ILE A 28 -10.91 6.83 1.87
N LYS A 29 -11.11 8.11 1.55
CA LYS A 29 -11.22 8.58 0.17
C LYS A 29 -9.92 8.34 -0.61
N LYS A 30 -8.76 8.65 -0.03
CA LYS A 30 -7.45 8.38 -0.66
C LYS A 30 -7.23 6.90 -0.94
N ILE A 31 -7.60 6.01 -0.02
CA ILE A 31 -7.54 4.57 -0.26
C ILE A 31 -8.43 4.16 -1.44
N GLY A 32 -9.65 4.69 -1.49
CA GLY A 32 -10.58 4.42 -2.60
C GLY A 32 -10.04 4.91 -3.95
N GLU A 33 -9.50 6.12 -3.99
CA GLU A 33 -8.87 6.70 -5.19
C GLU A 33 -7.65 5.88 -5.65
N TYR A 34 -6.82 5.41 -4.70
CA TYR A 34 -5.68 4.55 -5.01
C TYR A 34 -6.11 3.21 -5.62
N LEU A 35 -7.12 2.57 -5.01
CA LEU A 35 -7.65 1.31 -5.51
C LEU A 35 -8.30 1.48 -6.89
N ASP A 36 -9.07 2.55 -7.12
CA ASP A 36 -9.65 2.86 -8.45
C ASP A 36 -8.56 3.00 -9.51
N GLY A 37 -7.47 3.71 -9.20
CA GLY A 37 -6.30 3.83 -10.06
C GLY A 37 -5.69 2.48 -10.42
N LYS A 38 -5.43 1.63 -9.42
CA LYS A 38 -4.88 0.28 -9.63
C LYS A 38 -5.82 -0.62 -10.44
N MET A 39 -7.12 -0.52 -10.24
CA MET A 39 -8.10 -1.26 -11.04
C MET A 39 -8.11 -0.80 -12.50
N ARG A 40 -7.99 0.50 -12.78
CA ARG A 40 -7.88 1.03 -14.15
C ARG A 40 -6.58 0.62 -14.83
N GLU A 41 -5.47 0.60 -14.09
CA GLU A 41 -4.17 0.12 -14.57
C GLU A 41 -4.27 -1.36 -15.01
N VAL A 42 -4.84 -2.20 -14.15
CA VAL A 42 -5.09 -3.61 -14.46
C VAL A 42 -6.02 -3.76 -15.68
N GLN A 43 -7.09 -2.96 -15.76
CA GLN A 43 -8.01 -2.98 -16.91
C GLN A 43 -7.29 -2.64 -18.21
N ALA A 44 -6.41 -1.63 -18.21
CA ALA A 44 -5.66 -1.19 -19.39
C ALA A 44 -4.70 -2.28 -19.93
N GLY A 45 -4.27 -3.21 -19.08
CA GLY A 45 -3.45 -4.36 -19.48
C GLY A 45 -4.20 -5.45 -20.26
N PHE A 46 -5.53 -5.40 -20.34
CA PHE A 46 -6.33 -6.39 -21.06
C PHE A 46 -6.86 -5.85 -22.39
N THR A 47 -6.78 -6.66 -23.44
CA THR A 47 -7.39 -6.37 -24.75
C THR A 47 -8.89 -6.71 -24.81
N THR A 48 -9.39 -7.45 -23.83
CA THR A 48 -10.78 -7.92 -23.77
C THR A 48 -11.41 -7.52 -22.44
N THR A 49 -12.72 -7.26 -22.47
CA THR A 49 -13.49 -6.92 -21.26
C THR A 49 -13.40 -8.03 -20.22
N GLN A 50 -12.90 -7.69 -19.03
CA GLN A 50 -12.86 -8.57 -17.87
C GLN A 50 -13.95 -8.21 -16.87
N SER A 51 -14.31 -9.15 -15.99
CA SER A 51 -15.22 -8.86 -14.88
C SER A 51 -14.55 -7.90 -13.88
N SER A 52 -15.34 -6.99 -13.31
CA SER A 52 -14.87 -6.05 -12.29
C SER A 52 -14.28 -6.77 -11.07
N THR A 53 -14.85 -7.91 -10.68
CA THR A 53 -14.32 -8.75 -9.59
C THR A 53 -12.91 -9.28 -9.91
N ARG A 54 -12.66 -9.75 -11.14
CA ARG A 54 -11.33 -10.23 -11.52
C ARG A 54 -10.31 -9.09 -11.51
N ILE A 55 -10.69 -7.93 -12.02
CA ILE A 55 -9.87 -6.71 -12.00
C ILE A 55 -9.54 -6.31 -10.55
N ALA A 56 -10.54 -6.32 -9.65
CA ALA A 56 -10.37 -5.98 -8.24
C ALA A 56 -9.40 -6.93 -7.53
N ILE A 57 -9.50 -8.25 -7.77
CA ILE A 57 -8.59 -9.24 -7.19
C ILE A 57 -7.15 -9.01 -7.66
N LEU A 58 -6.94 -8.78 -8.97
CA LEU A 58 -5.61 -8.51 -9.51
C LEU A 58 -5.03 -7.19 -9.00
N ALA A 59 -5.85 -6.14 -8.89
CA ALA A 59 -5.43 -4.88 -8.28
C ALA A 59 -5.01 -5.08 -6.81
N ALA A 60 -5.78 -5.84 -6.04
CA ALA A 60 -5.44 -6.17 -4.65
C ALA A 60 -4.14 -6.98 -4.55
N MET A 61 -3.89 -7.91 -5.47
CA MET A 61 -2.62 -8.66 -5.53
C MET A 61 -1.44 -7.73 -5.81
N ASN A 62 -1.56 -6.82 -6.77
CA ASN A 62 -0.50 -5.85 -7.08
C ASN A 62 -0.19 -4.95 -5.88
N ILE A 63 -1.22 -4.43 -5.20
CA ILE A 63 -1.05 -3.60 -3.98
C ILE A 63 -0.38 -4.41 -2.87
N THR A 64 -0.71 -5.69 -2.73
CA THR A 64 -0.11 -6.57 -1.71
C THR A 64 1.37 -6.84 -2.03
N ASP A 65 1.71 -7.02 -3.30
CA ASP A 65 3.10 -7.18 -3.76
C ASP A 65 3.92 -5.91 -3.48
N GLU A 66 3.39 -4.73 -3.80
CA GLU A 66 4.03 -3.44 -3.47
C GLU A 66 4.29 -3.29 -1.97
N LEU A 67 3.33 -3.69 -1.13
CA LEU A 67 3.48 -3.67 0.33
C LEU A 67 4.60 -4.62 0.80
N PHE A 68 4.65 -5.84 0.26
CA PHE A 68 5.65 -6.83 0.65
C PHE A 68 7.05 -6.44 0.19
N ASN A 69 7.19 -5.94 -1.05
CA ASN A 69 8.44 -5.44 -1.58
C ASN A 69 8.94 -4.23 -0.79
N SER A 70 8.05 -3.29 -0.43
CA SER A 70 8.42 -2.14 0.41
C SER A 70 8.90 -2.57 1.80
N ARG A 71 8.24 -3.55 2.44
CA ARG A 71 8.67 -4.09 3.75
C ARG A 71 9.98 -4.86 3.70
N GLN A 72 10.23 -5.58 2.61
CA GLN A 72 11.51 -6.27 2.41
C GLN A 72 12.64 -5.26 2.22
N SER A 73 12.44 -4.24 1.38
CA SER A 73 13.43 -3.18 1.13
C SER A 73 13.83 -2.48 2.43
N THR A 74 12.87 -2.13 3.29
CA THR A 74 13.18 -1.49 4.58
C THR A 74 14.00 -2.40 5.50
N GLY A 75 13.74 -3.72 5.49
CA GLY A 75 14.53 -4.67 6.28
C GLY A 75 15.96 -4.85 5.75
N THR A 76 16.16 -4.75 4.44
CA THR A 76 17.49 -4.78 3.83
C THR A 76 18.27 -3.49 4.09
N GLU A 77 17.61 -2.33 4.00
CA GLU A 77 18.23 -1.02 4.29
C GLU A 77 18.72 -0.92 5.74
N ASP A 78 17.92 -1.39 6.71
CA ASP A 78 18.34 -1.42 8.12
C ASP A 78 19.57 -2.32 8.33
N SER A 79 19.62 -3.47 7.66
CA SER A 79 20.76 -4.39 7.70
C SER A 79 22.04 -3.78 7.12
N GLU A 80 21.95 -3.08 5.98
CA GLU A 80 23.11 -2.44 5.35
C GLU A 80 23.64 -1.27 6.20
N VAL A 81 22.74 -0.54 6.86
CA VAL A 81 23.12 0.53 7.79
C VAL A 81 23.83 -0.06 9.01
N GLU A 82 23.31 -1.15 9.60
CA GLU A 82 23.97 -1.85 10.71
C GLU A 82 25.37 -2.37 10.32
N GLU A 83 25.53 -3.00 9.15
CA GLU A 83 26.84 -3.48 8.69
C GLU A 83 27.84 -2.32 8.53
N LYS A 84 27.43 -1.21 7.91
CA LYS A 84 28.28 -0.03 7.75
C LYS A 84 28.69 0.57 9.09
N ILE A 85 27.79 0.61 10.07
CA ILE A 85 28.08 1.08 11.43
C ILE A 85 29.10 0.14 12.09
N SER A 86 28.92 -1.18 11.97
CA SER A 86 29.84 -2.18 12.53
C SER A 86 31.24 -2.03 11.95
N THR A 87 31.36 -1.87 10.63
CA THR A 87 32.67 -1.63 9.97
C THR A 87 33.33 -0.33 10.43
N LEU A 88 32.55 0.74 10.64
CA LEU A 88 33.10 2.00 11.15
C LEU A 88 33.62 1.86 12.59
N ILE A 89 32.93 1.09 13.43
CA ILE A 89 33.37 0.80 14.80
C ILE A 89 34.69 0.02 14.78
N GLU A 90 34.79 -1.03 13.96
CA GLU A 90 36.03 -1.81 13.81
C GLU A 90 37.21 -0.92 13.36
N LEU A 91 36.99 -0.02 12.40
CA LEU A 91 38.01 0.94 11.96
C LEU A 91 38.47 1.88 13.07
N ILE A 92 37.55 2.36 13.92
CA ILE A 92 37.90 3.22 15.06
C ILE A 92 38.71 2.43 16.09
N GLU A 93 38.32 1.20 16.39
CA GLU A 93 39.04 0.31 17.30
C GLU A 93 40.45 -0.03 16.79
N GLU A 94 40.65 -0.16 15.47
CA GLU A 94 41.95 -0.42 14.87
C GLU A 94 42.90 0.81 14.91
N THR A 95 42.34 2.01 15.07
CA THR A 95 43.12 3.28 15.06
C THR A 95 43.46 3.80 16.45
N ILE A 96 42.96 3.17 17.52
CA ILE A 96 43.21 3.52 18.94
C ILE A 96 44.21 2.54 19.55
#